data_AF-A0A5E4J2L6-F1
#
_entry.id   AF-A0A5E4J2L6-F1
#
_cell.length_a   1.000
_cell.length_b   1.000
_cell.length_c   1.000
_cell.angle_alpha   90.00
_cell.angle_beta   90.00
_cell.angle_gamma   90.00
#
_symmetry.space_group_name_H-M   'P 1'
#
loop_
_entity.id
_entity.type
_entity.pdbx_description
1 polymer ?
#
loop_
_entity_poly.entity_id
_entity_poly.type
_entity_poly.pdbx_seq_one_letter_code
_entity_poly.pdbx_strand_id
1 'polypeptide(L)'
;MTRVTITVSEEVIRWALERSSQGERMGKKFPKISDWLSGKGQPTMHQLEELAQATSTPLGYFFLSNPPEERLSIPHFRTLGDGSPQKPSANLLETVQIMERRQAWIMETRLNPQARRC
;
A
#
# COMPACT_ATOMS: atom_id res chain seq x y z
N MET A 1 -16.14 16.28 19.04
CA MET A 1 -15.19 15.36 18.37
C MET A 1 -14.02 16.19 17.87
N THR A 2 -12.82 15.98 18.41
CA THR A 2 -11.60 16.71 18.06
C THR A 2 -11.11 16.28 16.68
N ARG A 3 -10.91 17.24 15.77
CA ARG A 3 -10.42 16.96 14.41
C ARG A 3 -8.91 16.84 14.44
N VAL A 4 -8.38 15.62 14.43
CA VAL A 4 -6.94 15.35 14.37
C VAL A 4 -6.48 15.36 12.92
N THR A 5 -5.60 16.29 12.58
CA THR A 5 -4.91 16.38 11.28
C THR A 5 -3.54 15.72 11.37
N ILE A 6 -3.12 15.07 10.29
CA ILE A 6 -1.87 14.32 10.25
C ILE A 6 -0.97 14.93 9.18
N THR A 7 0.27 15.22 9.57
CA THR A 7 1.29 15.64 8.62
C THR A 7 1.76 14.44 7.83
N VAL A 8 1.59 14.51 6.52
CA VAL A 8 1.92 13.45 5.57
C VAL A 8 2.78 14.04 4.46
N SER A 9 3.78 13.30 4.00
CA SER A 9 4.67 13.73 2.91
C SER A 9 3.91 13.80 1.58
N GLU A 10 4.09 14.90 0.85
CA GLU A 10 3.51 15.10 -0.49
C GLU A 10 3.97 14.03 -1.47
N GLU A 11 5.24 13.62 -1.37
CA GLU A 11 5.83 12.58 -2.22
C GLU A 11 5.16 11.23 -2.00
N VAL A 12 4.85 10.90 -0.74
CA VAL A 12 4.17 9.65 -0.38
C VAL A 12 2.73 9.64 -0.88
N ILE A 13 2.02 10.77 -0.78
CA ILE A 13 0.65 10.89 -1.33
C ILE A 13 0.69 10.74 -2.85
N ARG A 14 1.62 11.41 -3.53
CA ARG A 14 1.80 11.31 -4.99
C ARG A 14 2.08 9.87 -5.40
N TRP A 15 3.04 9.23 -4.74
CA TRP A 15 3.39 7.84 -4.98
C TRP A 15 2.20 6.89 -4.79
N ALA A 16 1.41 7.07 -3.73
CA ALA A 16 0.22 6.26 -3.46
C ALA A 16 -0.87 6.44 -4.55
N LEU A 17 -0.96 7.63 -5.14
CA LEU A 17 -1.88 7.89 -6.25
C LEU A 17 -1.40 7.28 -7.57
N GLU A 18 -0.13 7.44 -7.91
CA GLU A 18 0.47 6.93 -9.15
C GLU A 18 0.38 5.41 -9.26
N ARG A 19 0.51 4.70 -8.14
CA ARG A 19 0.36 3.23 -8.09
C ARG A 19 -1.09 2.76 -8.16
N SER A 20 -2.05 3.64 -7.86
CA SER A 20 -3.45 3.26 -7.78
C SER A 20 -4.04 3.12 -9.18
N SER A 21 -4.84 2.09 -9.41
CA SER A 21 -5.54 1.90 -10.69
C SER A 21 -6.71 2.88 -10.92
N GLN A 22 -6.89 3.84 -10.02
CA GLN A 22 -8.10 4.65 -9.89
C GLN A 22 -7.86 6.16 -10.09
N GLY A 23 -6.74 6.53 -10.74
CA GLY A 23 -6.23 7.90 -10.93
C GLY A 23 -7.29 9.01 -11.03
N GLU A 24 -8.07 9.05 -12.12
CA GLU A 24 -9.09 10.12 -12.32
C GLU A 24 -10.26 10.07 -11.33
N ARG A 25 -10.60 8.90 -10.79
CA ARG A 25 -11.71 8.77 -9.82
C ARG A 25 -11.32 9.35 -8.46
N MET A 26 -10.03 9.47 -8.17
CA MET A 26 -9.53 9.91 -6.87
C MET A 26 -9.80 11.39 -6.60
N GLY A 27 -9.75 12.25 -7.63
CA GLY A 27 -10.11 13.67 -7.48
C GLY A 27 -11.57 13.91 -7.11
N LYS A 28 -12.49 13.03 -7.57
CA LYS A 28 -13.91 13.10 -7.19
C LYS A 28 -14.15 12.63 -5.76
N LYS A 29 -13.43 11.59 -5.32
CA LYS A 29 -13.56 11.02 -3.97
C LYS A 29 -12.89 11.90 -2.90
N PHE A 30 -11.78 12.55 -3.24
CA PHE A 30 -11.01 13.39 -2.35
C PHE A 30 -10.82 14.80 -2.93
N PRO A 31 -11.80 15.71 -2.75
CA PRO A 31 -11.73 17.07 -3.33
C PRO A 31 -10.52 17.88 -2.87
N LYS A 32 -9.98 17.57 -1.68
CA LYS A 32 -8.82 18.27 -1.08
C LYS A 32 -7.47 17.65 -1.43
N ILE A 33 -7.45 16.63 -2.30
CA ILE A 33 -6.20 15.91 -2.59
C ILE A 33 -5.15 16.80 -3.25
N SER A 34 -5.58 17.80 -4.03
CA SER A 34 -4.71 18.85 -4.59
C SER A 34 -4.05 19.71 -3.52
N ASP A 35 -4.78 20.02 -2.44
CA ASP A 35 -4.26 20.81 -1.32
C ASP A 35 -3.21 20.01 -0.54
N TRP A 36 -3.43 18.70 -0.39
CA TRP A 36 -2.47 17.80 0.26
C TRP A 36 -1.20 17.62 -0.59
N LEU A 37 -1.34 17.53 -1.92
CA LEU A 37 -0.22 17.42 -2.85
C LEU A 37 0.60 18.70 -3.03
N SER A 38 0.13 19.83 -2.50
CA SER A 38 0.82 21.13 -2.55
C SER A 38 1.22 21.65 -1.17
N GLY A 39 1.06 20.82 -0.13
CA GLY A 39 1.38 21.18 1.25
C GLY A 39 0.48 22.23 1.88
N LYS A 40 -0.57 22.69 1.16
CA LYS A 40 -1.50 23.73 1.60
C LYS A 40 -2.55 23.21 2.59
N GLY A 41 -2.63 21.90 2.77
CA GLY A 41 -3.54 21.27 3.71
C GLY A 41 -3.05 19.90 4.15
N GLN A 42 -3.64 19.38 5.22
CA GLN A 42 -3.34 18.05 5.76
C GLN A 42 -4.62 17.22 5.87
N PRO A 43 -4.56 15.91 5.55
CA PRO A 43 -5.70 15.02 5.77
C PRO A 43 -5.97 14.84 7.26
N THR A 44 -7.21 14.53 7.61
CA THR A 44 -7.52 13.96 8.93
C THR A 44 -7.17 12.48 8.98
N MET A 45 -7.09 11.89 10.17
CA MET A 45 -6.89 10.43 10.31
C MET A 45 -7.89 9.62 9.48
N HIS A 46 -9.18 9.95 9.60
CA HIS A 46 -10.23 9.27 8.83
C HIS A 46 -10.04 9.42 7.31
N GLN A 47 -9.65 10.62 6.83
CA GLN A 47 -9.39 10.83 5.41
C GLN A 47 -8.17 10.05 4.92
N LEU A 48 -7.15 9.90 5.78
CA LEU A 48 -5.96 9.12 5.49
C LEU A 48 -6.27 7.62 5.42
N GLU A 49 -7.11 7.11 6.33
CA GLU A 49 -7.62 5.73 6.29
C GLU A 49 -8.41 5.43 5.01
N GLU A 50 -9.31 6.33 4.61
CA GLU A 50 -10.06 6.19 3.35
C GLU A 50 -9.14 6.23 2.12
N LEU A 51 -8.11 7.07 2.14
CA LEU A 51 -7.12 7.16 1.07
C LEU A 51 -6.27 5.89 0.99
N ALA A 52 -5.85 5.35 2.13
CA ALA A 52 -5.12 4.09 2.23
C ALA A 52 -5.90 2.94 1.60
N GLN A 53 -7.19 2.80 1.95
CA GLN A 53 -8.06 1.79 1.34
C GLN A 53 -8.26 2.02 -0.16
N ALA A 54 -8.47 3.26 -0.58
CA ALA A 54 -8.74 3.58 -1.99
C ALA A 54 -7.53 3.34 -2.91
N THR A 55 -6.32 3.46 -2.37
CA THR A 55 -5.05 3.25 -3.10
C THR A 55 -4.46 1.86 -2.90
N SER A 56 -5.11 1.01 -2.08
CA SER A 56 -4.55 -0.27 -1.60
C SER A 56 -3.14 -0.10 -1.03
N THR A 57 -2.92 1.01 -0.32
CA THR A 57 -1.65 1.35 0.32
C THR A 57 -1.78 1.09 1.82
N PRO A 58 -0.85 0.36 2.46
CA PRO A 58 -0.86 0.21 3.92
C PRO A 58 -0.84 1.58 4.62
N LEU A 59 -1.74 1.80 5.57
CA LEU A 59 -1.86 3.08 6.28
C LEU A 59 -0.51 3.55 6.86
N GLY A 60 0.27 2.63 7.40
CA GLY A 60 1.60 2.90 7.97
C GLY A 60 2.57 3.58 7.00
N TYR A 61 2.41 3.37 5.68
CA TYR A 61 3.31 3.95 4.69
C TYR A 61 3.14 5.47 4.55
N PHE A 62 1.96 6.02 4.85
CA PHE A 62 1.74 7.47 4.83
C PHE A 62 2.51 8.23 5.92
N PHE A 63 3.07 7.52 6.91
CA PHE A 63 3.91 8.10 7.94
C PHE A 63 5.41 8.05 7.58
N LEU A 64 5.76 7.50 6.42
CA LEU A 64 7.14 7.51 5.91
C LEU A 64 7.49 8.91 5.39
N SER A 65 8.77 9.29 5.52
CA SER A 65 9.26 10.55 4.96
C SER A 65 9.28 10.51 3.43
N ASN A 66 9.69 9.36 2.87
CA ASN A 66 9.84 9.14 1.44
C ASN A 66 9.10 7.87 1.01
N PRO A 67 8.68 7.77 -0.26
CA PRO A 67 8.06 6.56 -0.78
C PRO A 67 8.96 5.32 -0.65
N PRO A 68 8.41 4.15 -0.26
CA PRO A 68 9.18 2.93 -0.18
C PRO A 68 9.45 2.34 -1.58
N GLU A 69 10.59 1.67 -1.72
CA GLU A 69 10.84 0.79 -2.86
C GLU A 69 10.15 -0.56 -2.66
N GLU A 70 9.21 -0.89 -3.54
CA GLU A 70 8.51 -2.16 -3.51
C GLU A 70 9.08 -3.12 -4.54
N ARG A 71 9.53 -4.28 -4.06
CA ARG A 71 10.05 -5.36 -4.88
C ARG A 71 9.27 -6.62 -4.57
N LEU A 72 8.95 -7.41 -5.59
CA LEU A 72 8.43 -8.76 -5.36
C LEU A 72 9.55 -9.64 -4.80
N SER A 73 9.24 -10.33 -3.72
CA SER A 73 10.08 -11.34 -3.09
C SER A 73 10.16 -12.64 -3.90
N ILE A 74 9.22 -12.84 -4.84
CA ILE A 74 9.20 -13.99 -5.75
C ILE A 74 9.92 -13.67 -7.07
N PRO A 75 10.75 -14.57 -7.59
CA PRO A 75 11.36 -14.39 -8.91
C PRO A 75 10.31 -14.37 -10.02
N HIS A 76 10.51 -13.52 -11.03
CA HIS A 76 9.65 -13.45 -12.21
C HIS A 76 9.96 -14.61 -13.18
N PHE A 77 9.41 -15.79 -12.92
CA PHE A 77 9.73 -17.00 -13.70
C PHE A 77 9.15 -17.05 -15.13
N ARG A 78 8.31 -16.10 -15.53
CA ARG A 78 7.64 -16.11 -16.85
C ARG A 78 8.09 -14.99 -17.81
N THR A 79 9.03 -14.15 -17.42
CA THR A 79 9.53 -13.10 -18.31
C THR A 79 10.52 -13.72 -19.31
N LEU A 80 10.00 -14.26 -20.41
CA LEU A 80 10.80 -14.60 -21.59
C LEU A 80 10.97 -13.33 -22.42
N GLY A 81 12.11 -12.64 -22.26
CA GLY A 81 12.43 -11.43 -23.02
C GLY A 81 13.08 -10.31 -22.19
N ASP A 82 13.68 -9.36 -22.89
CA ASP A 82 14.41 -8.17 -22.41
C ASP A 82 13.50 -7.05 -21.85
N GLY A 83 12.20 -7.30 -21.69
CA GLY A 83 11.28 -6.37 -21.07
C GLY A 83 11.59 -6.20 -19.59
N SER A 84 11.91 -4.97 -19.17
CA SER A 84 12.06 -4.61 -17.75
C SER A 84 10.88 -5.15 -16.92
N PRO A 85 11.09 -5.74 -15.74
CA PRO A 85 10.00 -6.25 -14.92
C PRO A 85 9.00 -5.14 -14.68
N GLN A 86 7.78 -5.31 -15.21
CA GLN A 86 6.70 -4.35 -15.03
C GLN A 86 6.46 -4.20 -13.52
N LYS A 87 6.45 -2.95 -13.02
CA LYS A 87 6.20 -2.68 -11.60
C LYS A 87 4.89 -3.40 -11.20
N PRO A 88 4.91 -4.29 -10.20
CA PRO A 88 3.74 -5.08 -9.84
C PRO A 88 2.62 -4.16 -9.38
N SER A 89 1.38 -4.52 -9.71
CA SER A 89 0.22 -3.75 -9.26
C SER A 89 0.08 -3.85 -7.73
N ALA A 90 -0.53 -2.83 -7.11
CA ALA A 90 -0.74 -2.82 -5.66
C ALA A 90 -1.53 -4.05 -5.16
N ASN A 91 -2.58 -4.41 -5.87
CA ASN A 91 -3.39 -5.60 -5.57
C ASN A 91 -2.58 -6.91 -5.69
N LEU A 92 -1.69 -7.00 -6.68
CA LEU A 92 -0.81 -8.16 -6.83
C LEU A 92 0.16 -8.26 -5.65
N LEU A 93 0.80 -7.15 -5.26
CA LEU A 93 1.70 -7.11 -4.11
C LEU A 93 0.98 -7.53 -2.81
N GLU A 94 -0.20 -6.97 -2.56
CA GLU A 94 -1.02 -7.33 -1.40
C GLU A 94 -1.34 -8.84 -1.41
N THR A 95 -1.77 -9.36 -2.55
CA THR A 95 -2.07 -10.79 -2.71
C THR A 95 -0.85 -11.65 -2.38
N VAL A 96 0.32 -11.31 -2.93
CA VAL A 96 1.57 -12.05 -2.67
C VAL A 96 1.91 -12.03 -1.19
N GLN A 97 1.87 -10.86 -0.55
CA GLN A 97 2.15 -10.75 0.89
C GLN A 97 1.16 -11.57 1.75
N ILE A 98 -0.12 -11.62 1.39
CA ILE A 98 -1.11 -12.47 2.07
C ILE A 98 -0.73 -13.95 1.90
N MET A 99 -0.34 -14.37 0.69
CA MET A 99 0.05 -15.76 0.44
C MET A 99 1.33 -16.13 1.20
N GLU A 100 2.32 -15.24 1.27
CA GLU A 100 3.55 -15.45 2.04
C GLU A 100 3.28 -15.62 3.53
N ARG A 101 2.41 -14.78 4.12
CA ARG A 101 1.98 -14.95 5.52
C ARG A 101 1.30 -16.29 5.77
N ARG A 102 0.43 -16.72 4.85
CA ARG A 102 -0.23 -18.03 4.94
C ARG A 102 0.77 -19.18 4.83
N GLN A 103 1.73 -19.08 3.91
CA GLN A 103 2.79 -20.08 3.76
C GLN A 103 3.65 -20.17 5.03
N ALA A 104 4.04 -19.03 5.61
CA ALA A 104 4.79 -19.00 6.87
C ALA A 104 4.03 -19.69 8.01
N TRP A 105 2.74 -19.39 8.13
CA TRP A 105 1.87 -20.04 9.11
C TRP A 105 1.74 -21.57 8.90
N ILE A 106 1.60 -22.02 7.65
CA ILE A 106 1.58 -23.46 7.31
C ILE A 106 2.91 -24.12 7.67
N MET A 107 4.04 -23.46 7.40
CA MET A 107 5.36 -23.99 7.73
C MET A 107 5.55 -24.11 9.25
N GLU A 108 5.18 -23.08 10.01
CA GLU A 108 5.26 -23.07 11.48
C GLU A 108 4.38 -24.18 12.09
N THR A 109 3.12 -24.28 11.67
CA THR A 109 2.18 -25.30 12.18
C THR A 109 2.53 -26.73 11.77
N ARG A 110 3.27 -26.92 10.67
CA ARG A 110 3.85 -28.21 10.29
C ARG A 110 5.01 -28.60 11.20
N LEU A 111 5.86 -27.64 11.54
CA LEU A 111 7.05 -27.85 12.36
C LEU A 111 6.73 -27.97 13.85
N ASN A 112 5.63 -27.37 14.33
CA ASN A 112 5.19 -27.45 15.73
C ASN A 112 3.73 -27.94 15.88
N PRO A 113 3.51 -29.27 16.02
CA PRO A 113 2.17 -29.87 16.12
C PRO A 113 1.35 -29.43 17.34
N GLN A 114 1.99 -28.88 18.38
CA GLN A 114 1.31 -28.44 19.62
C GLN A 114 0.54 -27.12 19.46
N ALA A 115 0.84 -26.33 18.42
CA ALA A 115 0.12 -25.10 18.07
C ALA A 115 -1.29 -25.35 17.49
N ARG A 116 -1.68 -26.63 17.29
CA ARG A 116 -3.00 -27.04 16.78
C ARG A 116 -4.11 -27.07 17.85
N ARG A 117 -3.77 -26.80 19.10
CA ARG A 117 -4.70 -26.82 20.24
C ARG A 117 -5.06 -25.40 20.69
N CYS A 118 -5.80 -24.68 19.85
CA CYS A 118 -6.60 -23.52 20.24
C CYS A 118 -7.96 -23.62 19.54
#